data_AF-A0A956HKG1-F1
#
_entry.id   AF-A0A956HKG1-F1
#
_cell.length_a   1.000
_cell.length_b   1.000
_cell.length_c   1.000
_cell.angle_alpha   90.00
_cell.angle_beta   90.00
_cell.angle_gamma   90.00
#
_symmetry.space_group_name_H-M   'P 1'
#
loop_
_entity.id
_entity.type
_entity.pdbx_description
1 polymer ?
#
loop_
_entity_poly.entity_id
_entity_poly.type
_entity_poly.pdbx_seq_one_letter_code
_entity_poly.pdbx_strand_id
1 'polypeptide(L)'
;MSTTQSPASEAPTPLPEGTARLVRNRHGALPPLVLAHDQGAARPLIEPIVIGSSPAADLRVQDIYMSGRHARIRPVEDALIIEDLGSTNGTFLDGLRVARAWLQPGSQLRLGGWHCRIQATESAASLTVSAGEHGMVGASPAFLDMLQALVRFAPLVRPVLLTGETGTGK
;
A
#
# COMPACT_ATOMS: atom_id res chain seq x y z
N MET A 1 15.95 -48.15 27.52
CA MET A 1 16.55 -46.81 27.73
C MET A 1 17.28 -46.46 26.45
N SER A 2 16.94 -45.49 25.62
CA SER A 2 15.93 -44.44 25.64
C SER A 2 15.66 -44.07 24.17
N THR A 3 14.38 -43.90 23.80
CA THR A 3 13.96 -43.39 22.50
C THR A 3 13.86 -41.88 22.60
N THR A 4 14.67 -41.14 21.85
CA THR A 4 14.53 -39.68 21.71
C THR A 4 13.67 -39.41 20.48
N GLN A 5 12.44 -38.97 20.73
CA GLN A 5 11.47 -38.55 19.74
C GLN A 5 11.62 -37.04 19.49
N SER A 6 11.90 -36.66 18.25
CA SER A 6 11.83 -35.27 17.76
C SER A 6 10.40 -34.71 17.89
N PRO A 7 10.19 -33.44 18.26
CA PRO A 7 8.87 -32.84 18.20
C PRO A 7 8.49 -32.55 16.75
N ALA A 8 7.27 -32.95 16.42
CA ALA A 8 6.66 -32.81 15.11
C ALA A 8 6.47 -31.32 14.74
N SER A 9 6.79 -31.02 13.49
CA SER A 9 6.44 -29.79 12.80
C SER A 9 4.92 -29.66 12.74
N GLU A 10 4.34 -28.77 13.54
CA GLU A 10 2.92 -28.46 13.50
C GLU A 10 2.63 -27.67 12.20
N ALA A 11 1.92 -28.31 11.28
CA ALA A 11 1.50 -27.72 10.02
C ALA A 11 0.48 -26.60 10.27
N PRO A 12 0.51 -25.51 9.48
CA PRO A 12 -0.44 -24.41 9.66
C PRO A 12 -1.88 -24.88 9.40
N THR A 13 -2.77 -24.59 10.34
CA THR A 13 -4.21 -24.85 10.29
C THR A 13 -4.81 -24.36 8.97
N PRO A 14 -5.58 -25.19 8.24
CA PRO A 14 -6.21 -24.75 7.00
C PRO A 14 -7.21 -23.62 7.29
N LEU A 15 -7.08 -22.53 6.54
CA LEU A 15 -8.00 -21.39 6.58
C LEU A 15 -9.41 -21.84 6.12
N PRO A 16 -10.48 -21.35 6.77
CA PRO A 16 -11.85 -21.72 6.41
C PRO A 16 -12.21 -21.24 4.99
N GLU A 17 -12.98 -22.06 4.29
CA GLU A 17 -13.48 -21.83 2.94
C GLU A 17 -14.31 -20.53 2.89
N GLY A 18 -13.89 -19.58 2.06
CA GLY A 18 -14.51 -18.26 1.96
C GLY A 18 -13.53 -17.11 1.68
N THR A 19 -12.23 -17.36 1.55
CA THR A 19 -11.26 -16.32 1.18
C THR A 19 -11.43 -15.91 -0.28
N ALA A 20 -12.24 -14.88 -0.51
CA ALA A 20 -12.34 -14.24 -1.81
C ALA A 20 -10.96 -13.68 -2.20
N ARG A 21 -10.33 -14.33 -3.19
CA ARG A 21 -9.11 -13.83 -3.82
C ARG A 21 -9.52 -12.85 -4.92
N LEU A 22 -9.61 -11.57 -4.60
CA LEU A 22 -9.88 -10.54 -5.59
C LEU A 22 -8.70 -10.46 -6.57
N VAL A 23 -8.95 -10.81 -7.83
CA VAL A 23 -7.96 -10.83 -8.91
C VAL A 23 -7.79 -9.42 -9.48
N ARG A 24 -6.53 -9.07 -9.82
CA ARG A 24 -6.10 -7.77 -10.36
C ARG A 24 -6.99 -7.29 -11.51
N ASN A 25 -7.34 -6.00 -11.46
CA ASN A 25 -7.51 -5.20 -12.67
C ASN A 25 -6.13 -4.69 -13.09
N ARG A 26 -5.63 -5.16 -14.24
CA ARG A 26 -4.57 -4.47 -14.99
C ARG A 26 -5.20 -3.18 -15.50
N HIS A 27 -4.58 -2.01 -15.33
CA HIS A 27 -4.65 -0.79 -16.16
C HIS A 27 -4.18 0.41 -15.29
N GLY A 28 -3.06 1.05 -15.69
CA GLY A 28 -2.60 2.35 -15.18
C GLY A 28 -1.77 2.32 -13.89
N ALA A 29 -0.67 3.10 -13.86
CA ALA A 29 0.06 3.36 -12.63
C ALA A 29 -0.89 4.01 -11.62
N LEU A 30 -1.09 3.38 -10.45
CA LEU A 30 -1.97 3.95 -9.44
C LEU A 30 -1.40 5.29 -8.93
N PRO A 31 -2.24 6.33 -8.73
CA PRO A 31 -1.79 7.57 -8.09
C PRO A 31 -1.22 7.24 -6.69
N PRO A 32 -0.36 8.11 -6.11
CA PRO A 32 0.13 7.88 -4.76
C PRO A 32 -1.04 7.64 -3.81
N LEU A 33 -1.03 6.51 -3.11
CA LEU A 33 -2.12 6.12 -2.23
C LEU A 33 -1.81 6.58 -0.81
N VAL A 34 -2.82 7.10 -0.14
CA VAL A 34 -2.76 7.50 1.27
C VAL A 34 -3.73 6.68 2.09
N LEU A 35 -3.31 6.36 3.31
CA LEU A 35 -4.18 5.83 4.35
C LEU A 35 -4.84 7.02 5.04
N ALA A 36 -6.15 7.20 4.84
CA ALA A 36 -6.92 8.25 5.47
C ALA A 36 -7.68 7.67 6.68
N HIS A 37 -7.33 8.15 7.86
CA HIS A 37 -8.04 7.85 9.09
C HIS A 37 -9.16 8.87 9.32
N ASP A 38 -10.26 8.44 9.94
CA ASP A 38 -11.40 9.32 10.26
C ASP A 38 -11.03 10.47 11.21
N GLN A 39 -10.00 10.32 12.05
CA GLN A 39 -9.45 11.40 12.88
C GLN A 39 -8.39 12.27 12.18
N GLY A 40 -8.38 12.31 10.84
CA GLY A 40 -7.78 13.39 10.07
C GLY A 40 -6.31 13.24 9.65
N ALA A 41 -5.63 12.16 10.04
CA ALA A 41 -4.27 11.90 9.54
C ALA A 41 -4.31 11.10 8.23
N ALA A 42 -3.83 11.70 7.14
CA ALA A 42 -3.54 11.02 5.89
C ALA A 42 -2.05 10.64 5.84
N ARG A 43 -1.74 9.35 5.67
CA ARG A 43 -0.35 8.86 5.59
C ARG A 43 -0.03 8.31 4.20
N PRO A 44 1.03 8.78 3.52
CA PRO A 44 1.50 8.18 2.27
C PRO A 44 1.92 6.71 2.44
N LEU A 45 1.52 5.86 1.50
CA LEU A 45 1.81 4.42 1.48
C LEU A 45 2.87 4.09 0.41
N ILE A 46 4.04 4.72 0.53
CA ILE A 46 5.18 4.55 -0.39
C ILE A 46 6.17 3.47 0.04
N GLU A 47 6.11 3.06 1.30
CA GLU A 47 6.96 2.02 1.90
C GLU A 47 6.10 1.07 2.75
N PRO A 48 6.59 -0.15 3.05
CA PRO A 48 5.90 -1.05 3.95
C PRO A 48 5.72 -0.41 5.33
N ILE A 49 4.49 -0.45 5.85
CA ILE A 49 4.18 0.00 7.20
C ILE A 49 3.47 -1.09 7.99
N VAL A 50 3.75 -1.16 9.28
CA VAL A 50 3.03 -1.99 10.25
C VAL A 50 2.09 -1.10 11.05
N ILE A 51 0.82 -1.51 11.11
CA ILE A 51 -0.22 -0.88 11.91
C ILE A 51 -0.46 -1.76 13.13
N GLY A 52 -0.55 -1.14 14.31
CA GLY A 52 -0.78 -1.86 15.56
C GLY A 52 -0.81 -0.96 16.78
N SER A 53 -1.03 -1.54 17.96
CA SER A 53 -1.07 -0.80 19.23
C SER A 53 0.30 -0.67 19.91
N SER A 54 1.28 -1.50 19.49
CA SER A 54 2.63 -1.51 20.05
C SER A 54 3.37 -0.22 19.70
N PRO A 55 4.24 0.29 20.61
CA PRO A 55 5.18 1.36 20.28
C PRO A 55 6.13 1.04 19.11
N ALA A 56 6.31 -0.24 18.77
CA ALA A 56 7.14 -0.67 17.65
C ALA A 56 6.41 -0.65 16.29
N ALA A 57 5.12 -0.32 16.24
CA ALA A 57 4.37 -0.19 14.99
C ALA A 57 4.66 1.17 14.34
N ASP A 58 4.81 1.20 13.02
CA ASP A 58 5.01 2.43 12.26
C ASP A 58 3.81 3.36 12.39
N LEU A 59 2.59 2.80 12.36
CA LEU A 59 1.35 3.50 12.68
C LEU A 59 0.78 2.94 13.97
N ARG A 60 1.03 3.67 15.06
CA ARG A 60 0.50 3.31 16.37
C ARG A 60 -0.94 3.79 16.49
N VAL A 61 -1.84 2.86 16.81
CA VAL A 61 -3.25 3.12 17.06
C VAL A 61 -3.58 2.73 18.50
N GLN A 62 -4.17 3.65 19.25
CA GLN A 62 -4.64 3.39 20.61
C GLN A 62 -6.05 2.81 20.55
N ASP A 63 -6.15 1.50 20.41
CA ASP A 63 -7.41 0.76 20.37
C ASP A 63 -7.24 -0.56 21.14
N ILE A 64 -8.17 -0.86 22.05
CA ILE A 64 -8.10 -2.04 22.93
C ILE A 64 -8.26 -3.36 22.17
N TYR A 65 -8.86 -3.33 20.98
CA TYR A 65 -9.05 -4.45 20.08
C TYR A 65 -7.92 -4.56 19.05
N MET A 66 -6.94 -3.67 19.09
CA MET A 66 -5.80 -3.71 18.18
C MET A 66 -4.62 -4.49 18.76
N SER A 67 -4.22 -5.56 18.07
CA SER A 67 -2.96 -6.28 18.36
C SER A 67 -1.73 -5.40 18.18
N GLY A 68 -0.64 -5.76 18.89
CA GLY A 68 0.60 -4.98 18.90
C GLY A 68 1.22 -4.79 17.51
N ARG A 69 1.22 -5.85 16.70
CA ARG A 69 1.51 -5.82 15.25
C ARG A 69 0.30 -6.44 14.56
N HIS A 70 -0.64 -5.62 14.10
CA HIS A 70 -1.95 -6.10 13.66
C HIS A 70 -1.93 -6.46 12.17
N ALA A 71 -1.54 -5.50 11.34
CA ALA A 71 -1.52 -5.66 9.89
C ALA A 71 -0.32 -4.94 9.30
N ARG A 72 0.12 -5.40 8.14
CA ARG A 72 1.13 -4.74 7.31
C ARG A 72 0.49 -4.30 6.01
N ILE A 73 0.70 -3.05 5.64
CA ILE A 73 0.39 -2.54 4.30
C ILE A 73 1.71 -2.35 3.58
N ARG A 74 1.81 -2.80 2.33
CA ARG A 74 3.01 -2.59 1.52
C ARG A 74 2.69 -2.34 0.04
N PRO A 75 3.47 -1.50 -0.64
CA PRO A 75 3.42 -1.40 -2.09
C PRO A 75 3.98 -2.65 -2.76
N VAL A 76 3.35 -3.06 -3.86
CA VAL A 76 3.74 -4.16 -4.74
C VAL A 76 3.48 -3.74 -6.18
N GLU A 77 4.56 -3.42 -6.91
CA GLU A 77 4.48 -2.83 -8.25
C GLU A 77 3.59 -1.56 -8.20
N ASP A 78 2.47 -1.58 -8.90
CA ASP A 78 1.50 -0.49 -8.96
C ASP A 78 0.29 -0.69 -8.06
N ALA A 79 0.35 -1.57 -7.07
CA ALA A 79 -0.77 -1.83 -6.18
C ALA A 79 -0.34 -1.88 -4.71
N LEU A 80 -1.31 -1.78 -3.82
CA LEU A 80 -1.11 -1.97 -2.39
C LEU A 80 -1.67 -3.32 -1.97
N ILE A 81 -1.00 -3.95 -1.01
CA ILE A 81 -1.50 -5.16 -0.38
C ILE A 81 -1.52 -4.98 1.13
N ILE A 82 -2.58 -5.44 1.76
CA ILE A 82 -2.65 -5.61 3.21
C ILE A 82 -2.46 -7.08 3.56
N GLU A 83 -1.75 -7.33 4.65
CA GLU A 83 -1.49 -8.64 5.23
C GLU A 83 -1.76 -8.59 6.73
N ASP A 84 -2.64 -9.45 7.22
CA ASP A 84 -2.85 -9.65 8.66
C ASP A 84 -1.64 -10.37 9.26
N LEU A 85 -1.16 -9.92 10.42
CA LEU A 85 0.04 -10.45 11.07
C LEU A 85 -0.28 -11.42 12.22
N GLY A 86 -1.44 -12.08 12.15
CA GLY A 86 -1.93 -12.95 13.23
C GLY A 86 -2.66 -12.15 14.30
N SER A 87 -3.47 -11.16 13.89
CA SER A 87 -4.21 -10.33 14.82
C SER A 87 -5.32 -11.12 15.52
N THR A 88 -5.63 -10.72 16.76
CA THR A 88 -6.65 -11.39 17.58
C THR A 88 -8.05 -11.18 17.00
N ASN A 89 -8.36 -9.96 16.60
CA ASN A 89 -9.70 -9.58 16.13
C ASN A 89 -9.85 -9.65 14.61
N GLY A 90 -8.75 -9.83 13.87
CA GLY A 90 -8.74 -9.92 12.41
C GLY A 90 -8.70 -8.56 11.69
N THR A 91 -8.17 -8.63 10.47
CA THR A 91 -8.23 -7.55 9.47
C THR A 91 -9.43 -7.73 8.55
N PHE A 92 -10.17 -6.66 8.29
CA PHE A 92 -11.33 -6.66 7.40
C PHE A 92 -11.18 -5.63 6.28
N LEU A 93 -11.55 -6.04 5.07
CA LEU A 93 -11.63 -5.22 3.87
C LEU A 93 -13.07 -5.24 3.36
N ASP A 94 -13.71 -4.07 3.27
CA ASP A 94 -15.09 -3.91 2.80
C ASP A 94 -16.09 -4.87 3.49
N GLY A 95 -15.87 -5.09 4.80
CA GLY A 95 -16.67 -5.97 5.65
C GLY A 95 -16.24 -7.44 5.65
N LEU A 96 -15.36 -7.86 4.75
CA LEU A 96 -14.88 -9.24 4.66
C LEU A 96 -13.57 -9.43 5.42
N ARG A 97 -13.48 -10.47 6.25
CA ARG A 97 -12.22 -10.81 6.95
C ARG A 97 -11.20 -11.35 5.96
N VAL A 98 -9.99 -10.81 5.98
CA VAL A 98 -8.92 -11.18 5.04
C VAL A 98 -7.62 -11.47 5.78
N ALA A 99 -6.91 -12.52 5.37
CA ALA A 99 -5.52 -12.73 5.76
C ALA A 99 -4.57 -11.90 4.89
N ARG A 100 -4.92 -11.73 3.62
CA ARG A 100 -4.17 -10.94 2.64
C ARG A 100 -5.09 -10.47 1.52
N ALA A 101 -5.03 -9.19 1.14
CA ALA A 101 -5.88 -8.65 0.09
C ALA A 101 -5.25 -7.45 -0.62
N TRP A 102 -5.58 -7.29 -1.90
CA TRP A 102 -5.22 -6.09 -2.67
C TRP A 102 -6.09 -4.92 -2.22
N LEU A 103 -5.48 -3.75 -2.08
CA LEU A 103 -6.14 -2.51 -1.73
C LEU A 103 -6.30 -1.66 -2.99
N GLN A 104 -7.47 -1.03 -3.12
CA GLN A 104 -7.80 -0.10 -4.18
C GLN A 104 -8.16 1.26 -3.57
N PRO A 105 -8.06 2.37 -4.33
CA PRO A 105 -8.71 3.60 -3.95
C PRO A 105 -10.18 3.36 -3.59
N GLY A 106 -10.62 3.88 -2.45
CA GLY A 106 -11.97 3.69 -1.90
C GLY A 106 -12.10 2.52 -0.92
N SER A 107 -11.16 1.57 -0.90
CA SER A 107 -11.19 0.41 0.01
C SER A 107 -11.34 0.82 1.47
N GLN A 108 -12.31 0.21 2.15
CA GLN A 108 -12.57 0.44 3.58
C GLN A 108 -11.92 -0.66 4.40
N LEU A 109 -11.07 -0.27 5.33
CA LEU A 109 -10.36 -1.17 6.21
C LEU A 109 -10.89 -1.04 7.63
N ARG A 110 -11.01 -2.19 8.30
CA ARG A 110 -11.25 -2.27 9.74
C ARG A 110 -10.24 -3.21 10.38
N LEU A 111 -9.52 -2.70 11.38
CA LEU A 111 -8.52 -3.42 12.16
C LEU A 111 -8.93 -3.34 13.63
N GLY A 112 -9.40 -4.44 14.23
CA GLY A 112 -10.05 -4.33 15.54
C GLY A 112 -11.26 -3.39 15.51
N GLY A 113 -11.26 -2.35 16.36
CA GLY A 113 -12.27 -1.27 16.37
C GLY A 113 -11.92 -0.05 15.51
N TRP A 114 -10.74 -0.06 14.88
CA TRP A 114 -10.20 1.07 14.12
C TRP A 114 -10.61 1.01 12.64
N HIS A 115 -11.05 2.15 12.08
CA HIS A 115 -11.52 2.25 10.70
C HIS A 115 -10.68 3.24 9.88
N CYS A 116 -10.35 2.87 8.66
CA CYS A 116 -9.69 3.78 7.73
C CYS A 116 -10.09 3.49 6.28
N ARG A 117 -9.74 4.41 5.39
CA ARG A 117 -9.98 4.28 3.95
C ARG A 117 -8.69 4.51 3.18
N ILE A 118 -8.52 3.75 2.11
CA ILE A 118 -7.48 4.01 1.12
C ILE A 118 -8.00 5.10 0.19
N GLN A 119 -7.29 6.21 0.12
CA GLN A 119 -7.60 7.28 -0.81
C GLN A 119 -6.49 7.37 -1.85
N ALA A 120 -6.85 7.60 -3.11
CA ALA A 120 -5.91 8.18 -4.03
C ALA A 120 -5.65 9.60 -3.53
N THR A 121 -4.38 9.99 -3.38
CA THR A 121 -4.10 11.42 -3.42
C THR A 121 -4.49 11.82 -4.84
N GLU A 122 -5.40 12.79 -4.97
CA GLU A 122 -5.42 13.60 -6.17
C GLU A 122 -4.04 14.24 -6.19
N SER A 123 -3.10 13.55 -6.82
CA SER A 123 -1.91 14.19 -7.31
C SER A 123 -2.43 15.41 -8.07
N ALA A 124 -1.77 16.55 -7.89
CA ALA A 124 -1.84 17.66 -8.82
C ALA A 124 -1.29 17.24 -10.22
N ALA A 125 -1.77 16.10 -10.72
CA ALA A 125 -1.66 15.59 -12.06
C ALA A 125 -2.93 15.95 -12.86
N SER A 126 -3.55 17.10 -12.56
CA SER A 126 -3.66 18.09 -13.63
C SER A 126 -2.28 18.73 -13.80
N LEU A 127 -1.31 17.93 -14.26
CA LEU A 127 -0.29 18.47 -15.13
C LEU A 127 -1.04 18.74 -16.43
N THR A 128 -1.74 19.87 -16.47
CA THR A 128 -1.79 20.59 -17.72
C THR A 128 -0.32 20.87 -18.03
N VAL A 129 0.32 19.96 -18.77
CA VAL A 129 1.51 20.30 -19.54
C VAL A 129 0.97 21.31 -20.55
N SER A 130 0.84 22.55 -20.12
CA SER A 130 0.72 23.66 -21.04
C SER A 130 2.05 23.65 -21.75
N ALA A 131 2.04 23.14 -22.97
CA ALA A 131 3.13 23.35 -23.88
C ALA A 131 3.46 24.86 -23.88
N GLY A 132 4.69 25.22 -23.49
CA GLY A 132 5.19 26.60 -23.45
C GLY A 132 5.55 27.03 -22.03
N GLU A 133 6.82 27.25 -21.70
CA GLU A 133 7.60 28.37 -22.25
C GLU A 133 8.86 27.99 -23.08
N HIS A 134 9.19 26.71 -23.22
CA HIS A 134 10.42 26.26 -23.93
C HIS A 134 10.19 25.22 -25.06
N GLY A 135 8.98 25.11 -25.60
CA GLY A 135 8.71 24.24 -26.76
C GLY A 135 8.78 22.73 -26.48
N MET A 136 8.62 22.31 -25.22
CA MET A 136 8.58 20.90 -24.84
C MET A 136 7.21 20.29 -25.21
N VAL A 137 7.19 19.33 -26.14
CA VAL A 137 5.99 18.57 -26.53
C VAL A 137 6.15 17.13 -26.05
N GLY A 138 5.55 16.80 -24.90
CA GLY A 138 5.56 15.45 -24.33
C GLY A 138 4.15 15.01 -23.99
N ALA A 139 3.50 14.30 -24.91
CA ALA A 139 2.17 13.68 -24.69
C ALA A 139 2.19 12.15 -24.83
N SER A 140 3.38 11.55 -24.95
CA SER A 140 3.49 10.09 -25.08
C SER A 140 3.10 9.42 -23.75
N PRO A 141 2.39 8.26 -23.78
CA PRO A 141 2.05 7.52 -22.58
C PRO A 141 3.26 7.22 -21.69
N ALA A 142 4.40 6.84 -22.28
CA ALA A 142 5.64 6.58 -21.56
C ALA A 142 6.21 7.81 -20.83
N PHE A 143 6.04 9.02 -21.39
CA PHE A 143 6.47 10.27 -20.76
C PHE A 143 5.56 10.64 -19.58
N LEU A 144 4.25 10.43 -19.73
CA LEU A 144 3.29 10.62 -18.65
C LEU A 144 3.52 9.63 -17.51
N ASP A 145 3.82 8.36 -17.82
CA ASP A 145 4.19 7.35 -16.82
C ASP A 145 5.46 7.75 -16.05
N MET A 146 6.47 8.27 -16.75
CA MET A 146 7.70 8.78 -16.14
C MET A 146 7.42 10.00 -15.22
N LEU A 147 6.60 10.95 -15.65
CA LEU A 147 6.22 12.11 -14.83
C LEU A 147 5.46 11.67 -13.57
N GLN A 148 4.56 10.69 -13.69
CA GLN A 148 3.86 10.12 -12.52
C GLN A 148 4.83 9.42 -11.55
N ALA A 149 5.82 8.69 -12.08
CA ALA A 149 6.87 8.11 -11.26
C ALA A 149 7.68 9.20 -10.52
N LEU A 150 8.01 10.31 -11.19
CA LEU A 150 8.69 11.44 -10.55
C LEU A 150 7.86 12.05 -9.43
N VAL A 151 6.54 12.22 -9.62
CA VAL A 151 5.67 12.76 -8.57
C VAL A 151 5.63 11.84 -7.33
N ARG A 152 5.72 10.50 -7.50
CA ARG A 152 5.84 9.57 -6.37
C ARG A 152 7.11 9.80 -5.53
N PHE A 153 8.21 10.22 -6.16
CA PHE A 153 9.50 10.44 -5.50
C PHE A 153 9.79 11.92 -5.18
N ALA A 154 9.05 12.87 -5.76
CA ALA A 154 9.24 14.31 -5.58
C ALA A 154 9.26 14.79 -4.11
N PRO A 155 8.51 14.20 -3.17
CA PRO A 155 8.59 14.58 -1.76
C PRO A 155 9.88 14.11 -1.05
N LEU A 156 10.72 13.29 -1.70
CA LEU A 156 11.94 12.77 -1.09
C LEU A 156 13.10 13.73 -1.31
N VAL A 157 13.85 14.01 -0.25
CA VAL A 157 15.13 14.76 -0.32
C VAL A 157 16.25 13.80 -0.73
N ARG A 158 16.13 13.17 -1.92
CA ARG A 158 17.14 12.26 -2.47
C ARG A 158 17.43 12.61 -3.94
N PRO A 159 18.68 12.52 -4.42
CA PRO A 159 19.01 12.77 -5.81
C PRO A 159 18.30 11.76 -6.74
N VAL A 160 17.68 12.26 -7.81
CA VAL A 160 17.08 11.44 -8.87
C VAL A 160 17.92 11.59 -10.13
N LEU A 161 18.38 10.47 -10.70
CA LEU A 161 19.10 10.46 -11.98
C LEU A 161 18.11 10.18 -13.11
N LEU A 162 17.95 11.14 -14.00
CA LEU A 162 17.14 11.01 -15.21
C LEU A 162 18.01 10.48 -16.35
N THR A 163 17.69 9.30 -16.88
CA THR A 163 18.47 8.63 -17.94
C THR A 163 17.72 8.55 -19.26
N GLY A 164 18.45 8.29 -20.36
CA GLY A 164 17.90 7.97 -21.68
C GLY A 164 18.68 8.58 -22.85
N GLU A 165 18.15 8.41 -24.05
CA GLU A 165 18.91 8.44 -25.29
C GLU A 165 19.24 9.87 -25.76
N THR A 166 20.34 10.04 -26.49
CA THR A 166 20.75 11.34 -27.05
C THR A 166 19.66 11.91 -27.95
N GLY A 167 19.23 13.15 -27.69
CA GLY A 167 18.13 13.82 -28.39
C GLY A 167 16.78 13.81 -27.66
N THR A 168 16.68 13.21 -26.46
CA THR A 168 15.43 13.14 -25.68
C THR A 168 15.18 14.31 -24.71
N GLY A 169 16.03 15.34 -24.74
CA GLY A 169 15.81 16.58 -23.96
C GLY A 169 15.81 16.40 -22.44
N LYS A 170 16.79 15.65 -21.90
CA LYS A 170 17.05 15.63 -20.45
C LYS A 170 17.72 16.90 -19.98
#